data_AF-A0AAW5N853-F1
#
_entry.id   AF-A0AAW5N853-F1
#
_cell.length_a   1.000
_cell.length_b   1.000
_cell.length_c   1.000
_cell.angle_alpha   90.00
_cell.angle_beta   90.00
_cell.angle_gamma   90.00
#
_symmetry.space_group_name_H-M   'P 1'
#
loop_
_entity.id
_entity.type
_entity.pdbx_description
1 polymer ?
#
loop_
_entity_poly.entity_id
_entity_poly.type
_entity_poly.pdbx_seq_one_letter_code
_entity_poly.pdbx_strand_id
1 'polypeptide(L)' 'MSAFRATVSIRGKEIEVILSQIEFSRKTDNKGRPVTSVVGGRVTFSIQSHFIKDCPR' A
#
# COMPACT_ATOMS: atom_id res chain seq x y z
N MET A 1 -1.39 -20.22 14.87
CA MET A 1 -0.95 -18.89 14.39
C MET A 1 -1.42 -18.74 12.96
N SER A 2 -2.39 -17.87 12.69
CA SER A 2 -2.92 -17.66 11.34
C SER A 2 -1.88 -16.93 10.50
N ALA A 3 -1.45 -17.51 9.38
CA ALA A 3 -0.60 -16.82 8.42
C ALA A 3 -1.45 -15.79 7.66
N PHE A 4 -1.00 -14.54 7.61
CA PHE A 4 -1.69 -13.50 6.85
C PHE A 4 -1.23 -13.59 5.39
N ARG A 5 -2.14 -13.93 4.48
CA ARG A 5 -1.86 -13.96 3.04
C ARG A 5 -2.39 -12.69 2.41
N ALA A 6 -1.50 -11.93 1.78
CA ALA A 6 -1.85 -10.71 1.05
C ALA A 6 -1.49 -10.87 -0.43
N THR A 7 -2.41 -10.48 -1.31
CA THR A 7 -2.21 -10.45 -2.76
C THR A 7 -2.50 -9.05 -3.30
N VAL A 8 -1.76 -8.65 -4.33
CA VAL A 8 -2.01 -7.41 -5.07
C VAL A 8 -2.26 -7.75 -6.54
N SER A 9 -3.32 -7.17 -7.11
CA SER A 9 -3.62 -7.32 -8.54
C SER A 9 -3.18 -6.06 -9.28
N ILE A 10 -2.21 -6.20 -10.18
CA ILE A 10 -1.71 -5.10 -11.02
C ILE A 10 -1.87 -5.53 -12.48
N ARG A 11 -2.62 -4.75 -13.26
CA ARG A 11 -2.91 -5.04 -14.68
C ARG A 11 -3.45 -6.46 -14.92
N GLY A 12 -4.25 -6.98 -13.97
CA GLY A 12 -4.85 -8.32 -14.06
C GLY A 12 -3.91 -9.48 -13.70
N LYS A 13 -2.67 -9.22 -13.27
CA LYS A 13 -1.79 -10.23 -12.68
C LYS A 13 -1.87 -10.15 -11.16
N GLU A 14 -2.17 -11.27 -10.52
CA GLU A 14 -2.11 -11.41 -9.06
C GLU A 14 -0.69 -11.75 -8.62
N ILE A 15 -0.18 -10.99 -7.65
CA ILE A 15 1.16 -11.14 -7.11
C ILE A 15 1.04 -11.32 -5.60
N GLU A 16 1.75 -12.30 -5.06
CA GLU A 16 1.84 -12.49 -3.61
C GLU A 16 2.76 -11.43 -2.99
N VAL A 17 2.25 -10.80 -1.94
CA VAL A 17 2.91 -9.68 -1.26
C VAL A 17 3.45 -10.16 0.09
N ILE A 18 4.71 -9.83 0.37
CA ILE A 18 5.35 -10.16 1.65
C ILE A 18 4.91 -9.17 2.73
N LEU A 19 4.85 -7.89 2.36
CA LEU A 19 4.48 -6.79 3.23
C LEU A 19 3.71 -5.74 2.45
N SER A 20 2.58 -5.28 2.99
CA SER A 20 1.83 -4.14 2.48
C SER A 20 1.67 -3.11 3.58
N GLN A 21 1.84 -1.83 3.22
CA GLN A 21 1.71 -0.69 4.11
C GLN A 21 0.88 0.38 3.41
N ILE A 22 -0.15 0.84 4.09
CA ILE A 22 -1.03 1.90 3.59
C ILE A 22 -0.99 3.03 4.60
N GLU A 23 -0.60 4.21 4.14
CA GLU A 23 -0.49 5.39 5.00
C GLU A 23 -1.56 6.43 4.65
N PHE A 24 -2.25 6.88 5.70
CA PHE A 24 -3.14 8.03 5.65
C PHE A 24 -2.68 9.02 6.70
N SER A 25 -2.41 10.25 6.27
CA SER A 25 -2.08 11.35 7.15
C SER A 25 -3.20 12.38 7.11
N ARG A 26 -3.54 12.93 8.28
CA ARG A 26 -4.45 14.07 8.37
C ARG A 26 -3.70 15.19 9.05
N LYS A 27 -3.58 16.32 8.36
CA LYS A 27 -2.99 17.51 8.98
C LYS A 27 -3.99 18.08 9.98
N THR A 28 -3.52 18.44 11.16
CA THR A 28 -4.29 19.18 12.16
C THR A 28 -3.88 20.65 12.10
N ASP A 29 -4.84 21.55 12.24
CA ASP A 29 -4.60 22.99 12.36
C ASP A 29 -3.87 23.29 13.69
N ASN A 30 -3.28 24.47 13.83
CA ASN A 30 -2.51 24.93 15.00
C ASN A 30 -3.32 24.93 16.32
N LYS A 31 -4.64 24.71 16.24
CA LYS A 31 -5.55 24.56 17.39
C LYS A 31 -5.97 23.10 17.66
N GLY A 32 -5.29 22.13 17.05
CA GLY A 32 -5.59 20.70 17.16
C GLY A 32 -6.88 20.28 16.44
N ARG A 33 -7.52 21.18 15.69
CA ARG A 33 -8.72 20.86 14.91
C ARG A 33 -8.31 20.07 13.67
N PRO A 34 -8.95 18.94 13.37
CA PRO A 34 -8.58 18.15 12.22
C PRO A 34 -8.95 18.90 10.94
N VAL A 35 -7.97 19.20 10.08
CA VAL A 35 -8.22 19.88 8.81
C VAL A 35 -9.10 18.97 7.94
N THR A 36 -10.00 19.55 7.15
CA THR A 36 -10.90 18.79 6.25
C THR A 36 -10.15 18.04 5.15
N SER A 37 -8.91 18.43 4.85
CA SER A 37 -8.05 17.77 3.89
C SER A 37 -7.34 16.56 4.51
N VAL A 38 -7.68 15.38 4.00
CA VAL A 38 -6.98 14.11 4.28
C VAL A 38 -5.93 13.92 3.19
N VAL A 39 -4.66 13.81 3.59
CA VAL A 39 -3.55 13.53 2.68
C VAL A 39 -3.15 12.08 2.87
N GLY A 40 -3.60 11.19 1.99
CA GLY A 40 -3.35 9.77 2.12
C GLY A 40 -3.52 9.01 0.82
N GLY A 41 -3.51 7.68 0.91
CA GLY A 41 -3.64 6.80 -0.24
C GLY A 41 -2.32 6.38 -0.85
N ARG A 42 -1.20 6.62 -0.17
CA ARG A 42 0.09 6.03 -0.58
C ARG A 42 0.11 4.57 -0.13
N VAL A 43 -0.04 3.68 -1.11
CA VAL A 43 0.09 2.24 -0.92
C VAL A 43 1.51 1.84 -1.27
N THR A 44 2.24 1.28 -0.31
CA THR A 44 3.59 0.75 -0.50
C THR A 44 3.53 -0.76 -0.23
N PHE A 45 4.04 -1.57 -1.16
CA PHE A 45 4.08 -3.02 -1.00
C PHE A 45 5.44 -3.57 -1.42
N SER A 46 5.87 -4.62 -0.73
CA SER A 46 7.11 -5.35 -1.01
C SER A 46 6.76 -6.73 -1.54
N ILE A 47 7.23 -7.02 -2.74
CA ILE A 47 7.04 -8.30 -3.44
C ILE A 47 8.39 -8.98 -3.64
N GLN A 48 8.38 -10.30 -3.75
CA GLN A 48 9.58 -11.03 -4.14
C GLN A 48 9.92 -10.75 -5.60
N SER A 49 11.20 -10.45 -5.86
CA SER A 49 11.69 -10.06 -7.19
C SER A 49 11.52 -11.15 -8.25
N HIS A 50 11.35 -12.41 -7.85
CA HIS A 50 11.12 -13.52 -8.77
C HIS A 50 9.86 -13.33 -9.64
N PHE A 51 8.85 -12.63 -9.12
CA PHE A 51 7.61 -12.32 -9.84
C PHE A 51 7.70 -11.08 -10.76
N ILE A 52 8.77 -10.28 -10.69
CA ILE A 52 8.90 -9.01 -11.44
C ILE A 52 9.44 -9.22 -12.86
N LYS A 53 9.95 -10.42 -13.19
CA LYS A 53 10.43 -10.72 -14.55
C LYS A 53 9.35 -10.57 -15.63
N ASP A 54 8.08 -10.52 -15.22
CA ASP A 54 6.89 -10.45 -16.05
C ASP A 54 6.30 -9.03 -16.21
N CYS A 55 7.00 -7.99 -15.74
CA CYS A 55 6.57 -6.60 -15.87
C CYS A 55 7.14 -5.98 -17.17
N PRO A 56 6.31 -5.68 -18.19
CA PRO A 56 6.79 -5.08 -19.42
C PRO A 56 7.25 -3.64 -19.15
N ARG A 57 8.43 -3.30 -19.68
CA ARG A 57 8.93 -1.91 -19.73
C ARG A 57 8.01 -1.04 -20.57
#